data_AF-A0AAD0HYI1-F1
#
_entry.id   AF-A0AAD0HYI1-F1
#
_cell.length_a   1.000
_cell.length_b   1.000
_cell.length_c   1.000
_cell.angle_alpha   90.00
_cell.angle_beta   90.00
_cell.angle_gamma   90.00
#
_symmetry.space_group_name_H-M   'P 1'
#
loop_
_entity.id
_entity.type
_entity.pdbx_description
1 polymer ?
#
loop_
_entity_poly.entity_id
_entity_poly.type
_entity_poly.pdbx_seq_one_letter_code
_entity_poly.pdbx_strand_id
1 'polypeptide(L)'
;MNFIDKFFYAKRSKKAYSKLPAELIDGALVTEGLLERGVDLQFLPRQMIVGRSDRKSTKTVGFTHGVPGSSTLAGVTFLADRRVRRALLQKHGVDVPEGATFSYQSKLDVVKYVRRIGYPLVVKEAMAQTLGENGTIVKNLNELEAEIGRIRVVDESFFNSESDYKNAAYAITGLLPTVQSESGAELKNERHRFLLEKHETGYLVRLIVIHGRVMYAMHRPSGAVQHIYTPLKKPEYFEVVGQQVMNALAGINTLCIDIVVKDIDKEVSGKDYIVVEVNERLHLHDVITIHPWDAKQITNRLVVSELNAGGINYKNVKSSLELNCLAKGLVDPNEFKAQMIEFIKGGDIEAVVQWGEIEMVKGEVGFELKGGVCDLSYLLNVVSAGLNMPVRPMSIDVSQS
;
A
#
# COMPACT_ATOMS: atom_id res chain seq x y z
N MET A 1 21.14 -15.60 -10.33
CA MET A 1 21.06 -15.97 -8.90
C MET A 1 20.78 -17.45 -8.81
N ASN A 2 21.54 -18.18 -7.98
CA ASN A 2 21.36 -19.62 -7.84
C ASN A 2 20.20 -19.94 -6.86
N PHE A 3 19.85 -21.22 -6.72
CA PHE A 3 18.79 -21.67 -5.80
C PHE A 3 19.07 -21.31 -4.33
N ILE A 4 20.35 -21.36 -3.93
CA ILE A 4 20.81 -21.09 -2.57
C ILE A 4 20.51 -19.64 -2.17
N ASP A 5 20.79 -18.68 -3.06
CA ASP A 5 20.52 -17.27 -2.83
C ASP A 5 19.03 -16.99 -2.61
N LYS A 6 18.16 -17.63 -3.43
CA LYS A 6 16.70 -17.50 -3.30
C LYS A 6 16.21 -18.06 -1.95
N PHE A 7 16.75 -19.21 -1.54
CA PHE A 7 16.40 -19.84 -0.27
C PHE A 7 16.79 -18.96 0.93
N PHE A 8 18.03 -18.45 0.95
CA PHE A 8 18.48 -17.56 2.03
C PHE A 8 17.77 -16.21 2.04
N TYR A 9 17.41 -15.67 0.86
CA TYR A 9 16.57 -14.49 0.79
C TYR A 9 15.21 -14.75 1.42
N ALA A 10 14.52 -15.81 0.98
CA ALA A 10 13.19 -16.16 1.48
C ALA A 10 13.15 -16.36 3.00
N LYS A 11 14.18 -17.01 3.58
CA LYS A 11 14.28 -17.18 5.04
C LYS A 11 14.42 -15.84 5.76
N ARG A 12 15.32 -14.96 5.28
CA ARG A 12 15.58 -13.64 5.89
C ARG A 12 14.40 -12.70 5.75
N SER A 13 13.83 -12.58 4.56
CA SER A 13 12.69 -11.69 4.31
C SER A 13 11.45 -12.11 5.10
N LYS A 14 11.17 -13.42 5.22
CA LYS A 14 10.07 -13.91 6.07
C LYS A 14 10.29 -13.54 7.53
N LYS A 15 11.52 -13.72 8.05
CA LYS A 15 11.85 -13.30 9.42
C LYS A 15 11.65 -11.79 9.59
N ALA A 16 12.31 -10.98 8.78
CA ALA A 16 12.29 -9.52 8.88
C ALA A 16 10.89 -8.92 8.74
N TYR A 17 10.12 -9.35 7.73
CA TYR A 17 8.84 -8.71 7.40
C TYR A 17 7.62 -9.35 8.06
N SER A 18 7.75 -10.51 8.73
CA SER A 18 6.62 -11.17 9.42
C SER A 18 6.00 -10.34 10.54
N LYS A 19 6.76 -9.44 11.15
CA LYS A 19 6.32 -8.54 12.23
C LYS A 19 5.87 -7.16 11.71
N LEU A 20 6.09 -6.89 10.42
CA LEU A 20 5.75 -5.60 9.84
C LEU A 20 4.24 -5.58 9.49
N PRO A 21 3.50 -4.52 9.87
CA PRO A 21 2.14 -4.32 9.37
C PRO A 21 2.10 -4.41 7.84
N ALA A 22 1.03 -5.02 7.31
CA ALA A 22 0.85 -5.23 5.88
C ALA A 22 0.94 -3.93 5.07
N GLU A 23 0.49 -2.83 5.67
CA GLU A 23 0.50 -1.48 5.12
C GLU A 23 1.91 -0.91 4.95
N LEU A 24 2.93 -1.44 5.63
CA LEU A 24 4.30 -0.96 5.52
C LEU A 24 5.16 -1.80 4.56
N ILE A 25 4.70 -2.99 4.16
CA ILE A 25 5.51 -3.95 3.39
C ILE A 25 5.92 -3.41 2.02
N ASP A 26 5.03 -2.75 1.27
CA ASP A 26 5.38 -2.22 -0.06
C ASP A 26 6.51 -1.17 0.04
N GLY A 27 6.43 -0.27 1.03
CA GLY A 27 7.46 0.73 1.29
C GLY A 27 8.80 0.10 1.69
N ALA A 28 8.77 -0.91 2.56
CA ALA A 28 9.96 -1.65 2.97
C ALA A 28 10.61 -2.40 1.80
N LEU A 29 9.85 -3.05 0.94
CA LEU A 29 10.43 -3.71 -0.23
C LEU A 29 11.02 -2.70 -1.21
N VAL A 30 10.37 -1.55 -1.42
CA VAL A 30 10.90 -0.48 -2.28
C VAL A 30 12.21 0.08 -1.69
N THR A 31 12.26 0.33 -0.39
CA THR A 31 13.49 0.72 0.31
C THR A 31 14.59 -0.32 0.12
N GLU A 32 14.28 -1.62 0.27
CA GLU A 32 15.24 -2.70 0.03
C GLU A 32 15.82 -2.61 -1.38
N GLY A 33 14.95 -2.49 -2.39
CA GLY A 33 15.36 -2.37 -3.79
C GLY A 33 16.20 -1.13 -4.09
N LEU A 34 15.91 0.01 -3.45
CA LEU A 34 16.69 1.24 -3.61
C LEU A 34 18.07 1.12 -2.92
N LEU A 35 18.12 0.56 -1.72
CA LEU A 35 19.37 0.31 -0.98
C LEU A 35 20.27 -0.68 -1.73
N GLU A 36 19.73 -1.76 -2.30
CA GLU A 36 20.49 -2.71 -3.14
C GLU A 36 21.10 -2.07 -4.40
N ARG A 37 20.73 -0.84 -4.72
CA ARG A 37 21.17 -0.09 -5.90
C ARG A 37 22.09 1.10 -5.57
N GLY A 38 22.52 1.24 -4.32
CA GLY A 38 23.46 2.31 -3.97
C GLY A 38 22.85 3.70 -4.02
N VAL A 39 21.52 3.81 -3.92
CA VAL A 39 20.80 5.09 -4.03
C VAL A 39 20.80 5.77 -2.66
N ASP A 40 21.19 7.05 -2.62
CA ASP A 40 21.04 7.88 -1.41
C ASP A 40 19.55 8.15 -1.17
N LEU A 41 19.09 7.95 0.05
CA LEU A 41 17.69 8.07 0.42
C LEU A 41 17.46 9.21 1.40
N GLN A 42 16.30 9.83 1.28
CA GLN A 42 15.73 10.68 2.31
C GLN A 42 14.36 10.12 2.66
N PHE A 43 14.19 9.72 3.91
CA PHE A 43 12.90 9.32 4.46
C PHE A 43 12.21 10.53 5.04
N LEU A 44 10.92 10.62 4.76
CA LEU A 44 9.98 11.55 5.36
C LEU A 44 8.88 10.74 6.07
N PRO A 45 8.06 11.36 6.94
CA PRO A 45 7.02 10.67 7.68
C PRO A 45 6.07 9.90 6.76
N ARG A 46 5.44 8.84 7.29
CA ARG A 46 4.46 7.99 6.56
C ARG A 46 5.06 7.28 5.33
N GLN A 47 6.27 6.75 5.45
CA GLN A 47 6.95 6.00 4.37
C GLN A 47 7.06 6.75 3.04
N MET A 48 7.30 8.06 3.12
CA MET A 48 7.69 8.86 1.98
C MET A 48 9.20 8.73 1.78
N ILE A 49 9.64 8.28 0.61
CA ILE A 49 11.04 8.00 0.29
C ILE A 49 11.42 8.84 -0.93
N VAL A 50 12.50 9.59 -0.84
CA VAL A 50 13.12 10.28 -1.97
C VAL A 50 14.49 9.66 -2.23
N GLY A 51 14.67 9.03 -3.39
CA GLY A 51 15.95 8.50 -3.85
C GLY A 51 16.68 9.48 -4.76
N ARG A 52 18.00 9.61 -4.60
CA ARG A 52 18.88 10.45 -5.43
C ARG A 52 20.14 9.69 -5.82
N SER A 53 20.74 10.04 -6.95
CA SER A 53 22.04 9.47 -7.37
C SER A 53 23.18 9.90 -6.44
N ASP A 54 23.09 11.11 -5.90
CA ASP A 54 23.95 11.67 -4.87
C ASP A 54 23.20 12.85 -4.20
N ARG A 55 23.69 13.31 -3.04
CA ARG A 55 23.08 14.41 -2.28
C ARG A 55 22.95 15.74 -3.04
N LYS A 56 23.75 15.98 -4.09
CA LYS A 56 23.74 17.22 -4.89
C LYS A 56 22.90 17.11 -6.16
N SER A 57 22.50 15.90 -6.54
CA SER A 57 21.71 15.63 -7.73
C SER A 57 20.32 16.25 -7.63
N THR A 58 19.91 16.94 -8.68
CA THR A 58 18.54 17.44 -8.85
C THR A 58 17.60 16.35 -9.37
N LYS A 59 18.14 15.22 -9.83
CA LYS A 59 17.35 14.08 -10.28
C LYS A 59 16.92 13.28 -9.07
N THR A 60 15.63 13.03 -8.96
CA THR A 60 15.04 12.31 -7.83
C THR A 60 14.01 11.31 -8.30
N VAL A 61 13.88 10.20 -7.57
CA VAL A 61 12.70 9.35 -7.60
C VAL A 61 11.99 9.43 -6.26
N GLY A 62 10.67 9.38 -6.27
CA GLY A 62 9.85 9.44 -5.05
C GLY A 62 9.01 8.20 -4.91
N PHE A 63 8.74 7.77 -3.68
CA PHE A 63 7.76 6.75 -3.37
C PHE A 63 6.97 7.15 -2.13
N THR A 64 5.69 6.81 -2.10
CA THR A 64 4.82 6.99 -0.92
C THR A 64 4.08 5.69 -0.67
N HIS A 65 4.37 5.01 0.45
CA HIS A 65 3.85 3.66 0.75
C HIS A 65 4.07 2.61 -0.36
N GLY A 66 5.16 2.78 -1.14
CA GLY A 66 5.49 1.94 -2.29
C GLY A 66 4.87 2.37 -3.63
N VAL A 67 3.99 3.38 -3.65
CA VAL A 67 3.46 3.98 -4.88
C VAL A 67 4.53 4.91 -5.47
N PRO A 68 4.92 4.75 -6.75
CA PRO A 68 5.94 5.59 -7.35
C PRO A 68 5.43 7.01 -7.60
N GLY A 69 6.32 7.99 -7.45
CA GLY A 69 6.05 9.41 -7.72
C GLY A 69 5.85 9.73 -9.20
N SER A 70 6.14 8.78 -10.09
CA SER A 70 5.70 8.84 -11.49
C SER A 70 4.18 8.74 -11.63
N SER A 71 3.48 8.16 -10.64
CA SER A 71 2.02 8.25 -10.54
C SER A 71 1.63 9.65 -10.07
N THR A 72 0.79 10.31 -10.85
CA THR A 72 0.34 11.68 -10.59
C THR A 72 -0.59 11.72 -9.37
N LEU A 73 -0.52 12.82 -8.61
CA LEU A 73 -1.45 13.08 -7.50
C LEU A 73 -2.91 12.98 -7.95
N ALA A 74 -3.25 13.58 -9.10
CA ALA A 74 -4.60 13.54 -9.64
C ALA A 74 -5.06 12.09 -9.94
N GLY A 75 -4.19 11.28 -10.55
CA GLY A 75 -4.47 9.87 -10.82
C GLY A 75 -4.78 9.09 -9.54
N VAL A 76 -3.94 9.23 -8.51
CA VAL A 76 -4.13 8.51 -7.23
C VAL A 76 -5.39 9.00 -6.51
N THR A 77 -5.66 10.31 -6.51
CA THR A 77 -6.90 10.87 -5.93
C THR A 77 -8.15 10.37 -6.65
N PHE A 78 -8.15 10.29 -7.99
CA PHE A 78 -9.30 9.77 -8.74
C PHE A 78 -9.49 8.27 -8.54
N LEU A 79 -8.41 7.51 -8.34
CA LEU A 79 -8.48 6.09 -8.05
C LEU A 79 -9.07 5.83 -6.65
N ALA A 80 -8.76 6.66 -5.67
CA ALA A 80 -9.32 6.58 -4.31
C ALA A 80 -10.83 6.85 -4.25
N ASP A 81 -11.38 7.68 -5.16
CA ASP A 81 -12.83 7.84 -5.33
C ASP A 81 -13.40 6.72 -6.21
N ARG A 82 -14.03 5.73 -5.55
CA ARG A 82 -14.59 4.54 -6.21
C ARG A 82 -15.63 4.90 -7.27
N ARG A 83 -16.30 6.05 -7.19
CA ARG A 83 -17.28 6.51 -8.21
C ARG A 83 -16.60 6.93 -9.48
N VAL A 84 -15.58 7.78 -9.35
CA VAL A 84 -14.83 8.33 -10.48
C VAL A 84 -14.12 7.17 -11.17
N ARG A 85 -13.44 6.33 -10.39
CA ARG A 85 -12.83 5.08 -10.87
C ARG A 85 -13.81 4.21 -11.64
N ARG A 86 -14.99 3.90 -11.08
CA ARG A 86 -16.02 3.07 -11.74
C ARG A 86 -16.46 3.69 -13.07
N ALA A 87 -16.73 5.00 -13.09
CA ALA A 87 -17.14 5.70 -14.30
C ALA A 87 -16.04 5.71 -15.37
N LEU A 88 -14.78 5.89 -14.97
CA LEU A 88 -13.63 5.85 -15.88
C LEU A 88 -13.45 4.45 -16.49
N LEU A 89 -13.53 3.40 -15.68
CA LEU A 89 -13.45 2.00 -16.15
C LEU A 89 -14.56 1.70 -17.17
N GLN A 90 -15.82 1.99 -16.82
CA GLN A 90 -16.95 1.75 -17.72
C GLN A 90 -16.86 2.54 -19.02
N LYS A 91 -16.40 3.80 -18.97
CA LYS A 91 -16.19 4.62 -20.16
C LYS A 91 -15.17 3.99 -21.13
N HIS A 92 -14.24 3.19 -20.61
CA HIS A 92 -13.24 2.46 -21.40
C HIS A 92 -13.64 1.01 -21.68
N GLY A 93 -14.92 0.67 -21.54
CA GLY A 93 -15.46 -0.65 -21.84
C GLY A 93 -14.96 -1.74 -20.89
N VAL A 94 -14.52 -1.37 -19.68
CA VAL A 94 -14.18 -2.33 -18.63
C VAL A 94 -15.44 -2.64 -17.82
N ASP A 95 -15.78 -3.92 -17.74
CA ASP A 95 -16.91 -4.38 -16.93
C ASP A 95 -16.57 -4.30 -15.43
N VAL A 96 -17.52 -3.76 -14.68
CA VAL A 96 -17.47 -3.56 -13.22
C VAL A 96 -18.83 -3.96 -12.64
N PRO A 97 -18.92 -4.31 -11.34
CA PRO A 97 -20.19 -4.71 -10.73
C PRO A 97 -21.29 -3.65 -10.90
N GLU A 98 -22.55 -4.09 -10.99
CA GLU A 98 -23.68 -3.16 -10.94
C GLU A 98 -23.68 -2.46 -9.58
N GLY A 99 -23.47 -1.15 -9.58
CA GLY A 99 -23.27 -0.38 -8.35
C GLY A 99 -23.79 1.04 -8.42
N ALA A 100 -24.19 1.56 -7.26
CA ALA A 100 -24.62 2.94 -7.08
C ALA A 100 -24.16 3.49 -5.73
N THR A 101 -23.96 4.81 -5.67
CA THR A 101 -23.58 5.49 -4.43
C THR A 101 -24.73 6.23 -3.80
N PHE A 102 -24.78 6.19 -2.48
CA PHE A 102 -25.83 6.78 -1.67
C PHE A 102 -25.21 7.65 -0.59
N SER A 103 -25.90 8.74 -0.23
CA SER A 103 -25.61 9.46 1.00
C SER A 103 -26.36 8.84 2.19
N TYR A 104 -25.90 9.06 3.43
CA TYR A 104 -26.56 8.51 4.61
C TYR A 104 -28.00 9.00 4.82
N GLN A 105 -28.36 10.15 4.26
CA GLN A 105 -29.75 10.66 4.21
C GLN A 105 -30.67 9.87 3.24
N SER A 106 -30.12 9.10 2.30
CA SER A 106 -30.87 8.51 1.17
C SER A 106 -31.48 7.14 1.47
N LYS A 107 -32.02 6.91 2.67
CA LYS A 107 -32.48 5.58 3.12
C LYS A 107 -33.51 4.93 2.18
N LEU A 108 -34.49 5.71 1.70
CA LEU A 108 -35.54 5.19 0.82
C LEU A 108 -34.99 4.76 -0.55
N ASP A 109 -34.03 5.51 -1.09
CA ASP A 109 -33.41 5.19 -2.39
C ASP A 109 -32.54 3.95 -2.30
N VAL A 110 -31.84 3.76 -1.17
CA VAL A 110 -31.10 2.52 -0.86
C VAL A 110 -32.05 1.34 -0.90
N VAL A 111 -33.19 1.38 -0.20
CA VAL A 111 -34.15 0.28 -0.16
C VAL A 111 -34.70 -0.03 -1.56
N LYS A 112 -35.05 1.00 -2.34
CA LYS A 112 -35.52 0.82 -3.73
C LYS A 112 -34.45 0.16 -4.60
N TYR A 113 -33.21 0.62 -4.50
CA TYR A 113 -32.09 0.07 -5.26
C TYR A 113 -31.79 -1.38 -4.90
N VAL A 114 -31.72 -1.69 -3.61
CA VAL A 114 -31.49 -3.05 -3.09
C VAL A 114 -32.58 -4.01 -3.55
N ARG A 115 -33.86 -3.59 -3.54
CA ARG A 115 -34.97 -4.40 -4.08
C ARG A 115 -34.82 -4.69 -5.57
N ARG A 116 -34.19 -3.79 -6.33
CA ARG A 116 -33.96 -3.95 -7.76
C ARG A 116 -32.82 -4.92 -8.06
N ILE A 117 -31.67 -4.76 -7.40
CA ILE A 117 -30.46 -5.54 -7.72
C ILE A 117 -30.34 -6.85 -6.93
N GLY A 118 -31.01 -6.94 -5.77
CA GLY A 118 -31.05 -8.11 -4.90
C GLY A 118 -29.75 -8.43 -4.18
N TYR A 119 -29.84 -9.23 -3.11
CA TYR A 119 -28.69 -9.77 -2.36
C TYR A 119 -27.99 -10.92 -3.12
N PRO A 120 -26.74 -11.29 -2.76
CA PRO A 120 -25.83 -10.56 -1.85
C PRO A 120 -25.28 -9.27 -2.46
N LEU A 121 -24.89 -8.34 -1.58
CA LEU A 121 -24.35 -7.02 -1.93
C LEU A 121 -22.99 -6.80 -1.27
N VAL A 122 -22.22 -5.86 -1.80
CA VAL A 122 -20.98 -5.36 -1.19
C VAL A 122 -21.18 -3.90 -0.79
N VAL A 123 -20.90 -3.58 0.48
CA VAL A 123 -20.92 -2.22 1.02
C VAL A 123 -19.49 -1.72 1.15
N LYS A 124 -19.22 -0.54 0.59
CA LYS A 124 -17.89 0.11 0.57
C LYS A 124 -18.02 1.59 0.89
N GLU A 125 -17.00 2.20 1.45
CA GLU A 125 -16.92 3.66 1.47
C GLU A 125 -16.71 4.20 0.05
N ALA A 126 -17.31 5.35 -0.28
CA ALA A 126 -17.15 5.90 -1.64
C ALA A 126 -15.73 6.41 -1.89
N MET A 127 -15.03 6.86 -0.84
CA MET A 127 -13.62 7.23 -0.86
C MET A 127 -12.88 6.33 0.12
N ALA A 128 -11.86 5.60 -0.35
CA ALA A 128 -11.04 4.78 0.53
C ALA A 128 -10.22 5.67 1.48
N GLN A 129 -10.30 5.41 2.80
CA GLN A 129 -9.57 6.17 3.81
C GLN A 129 -8.37 5.38 4.34
N THR A 130 -8.54 4.07 4.57
CA THR A 130 -7.44 3.15 4.87
C THR A 130 -6.81 2.55 3.62
N LEU A 131 -5.57 2.11 3.81
CA LEU A 131 -4.84 1.27 2.89
C LEU A 131 -5.42 -0.17 2.91
N GLY A 132 -6.05 -0.62 1.82
CA GLY A 132 -6.51 -2.00 1.68
C GLY A 132 -7.94 -2.30 2.14
N GLU A 133 -8.78 -1.27 2.27
CA GLU A 133 -10.19 -1.39 2.67
C GLU A 133 -11.00 -2.26 1.69
N ASN A 134 -11.32 -3.49 2.12
CA ASN A 134 -12.20 -4.37 1.38
C ASN A 134 -13.66 -4.05 1.71
N GLY A 135 -14.55 -4.18 0.72
CA GLY A 135 -15.98 -4.06 0.96
C GLY A 135 -16.52 -5.22 1.79
N THR A 136 -17.58 -4.96 2.56
CA THR A 136 -18.26 -5.98 3.36
C THR A 136 -19.39 -6.60 2.57
N ILE A 137 -19.41 -7.93 2.48
CA ILE A 137 -20.51 -8.66 1.84
C ILE A 137 -21.68 -8.75 2.81
N VAL A 138 -22.85 -8.26 2.41
CA VAL A 138 -24.10 -8.33 3.18
C VAL A 138 -25.14 -9.16 2.45
N LYS A 139 -25.88 -9.98 3.19
CA LYS A 139 -26.81 -10.99 2.65
C LYS A 139 -28.27 -10.64 2.82
N ASN A 140 -28.58 -9.66 3.66
CA ASN A 140 -29.95 -9.24 3.98
C ASN A 140 -29.98 -7.79 4.48
N LEU A 141 -31.20 -7.27 4.71
CA LEU A 141 -31.43 -5.88 5.11
C LEU A 141 -30.81 -5.55 6.47
N ASN A 142 -30.88 -6.45 7.44
CA ASN A 142 -30.34 -6.21 8.78
C ASN A 142 -28.81 -6.07 8.72
N GLU A 143 -28.13 -6.95 7.97
CA GLU A 143 -26.68 -6.84 7.74
C GLU A 143 -26.30 -5.56 6.99
N LEU A 144 -27.10 -5.15 5.99
CA LEU A 144 -26.89 -3.90 5.27
C LEU A 144 -27.00 -2.68 6.19
N GLU A 145 -28.03 -2.60 7.03
CA GLU A 145 -28.23 -1.50 7.96
C GLU A 145 -27.12 -1.44 9.02
N ALA A 146 -26.74 -2.60 9.57
CA ALA A 146 -25.64 -2.71 10.52
C ALA A 146 -24.33 -2.22 9.90
N GLU A 147 -24.03 -2.63 8.66
CA GLU A 147 -22.80 -2.25 7.99
C GLU A 147 -22.77 -0.76 7.60
N ILE A 148 -23.88 -0.20 7.10
CA ILE A 148 -24.01 1.25 6.85
C ILE A 148 -23.80 2.03 8.15
N GLY A 149 -24.35 1.55 9.26
CA GLY A 149 -24.14 2.12 10.59
C GLY A 149 -22.68 2.08 11.01
N ARG A 150 -22.00 0.94 10.81
CA ARG A 150 -20.58 0.74 11.13
C ARG A 150 -19.68 1.71 10.36
N ILE A 151 -19.79 1.78 9.03
CA ILE A 151 -18.93 2.65 8.21
C ILE A 151 -19.23 4.14 8.40
N ARG A 152 -20.36 4.49 9.03
CA ARG A 152 -20.68 5.88 9.37
C ARG A 152 -19.89 6.37 10.59
N VAL A 153 -19.49 5.47 11.49
CA VAL A 153 -18.69 5.82 12.67
C VAL A 153 -17.28 6.19 12.20
N VAL A 154 -16.76 7.30 12.70
CA VAL A 154 -15.38 7.72 12.44
C VAL A 154 -14.46 6.82 13.27
N ASP A 155 -13.46 6.21 12.62
CA ASP A 155 -12.46 5.42 13.32
C ASP A 155 -11.41 6.36 13.92
N GLU A 156 -11.46 6.57 15.24
CA GLU A 156 -10.54 7.45 15.95
C GLU A 156 -9.07 7.02 15.82
N SER A 157 -8.81 5.75 15.49
CA SER A 157 -7.45 5.27 15.26
C SER A 157 -6.78 5.98 14.08
N PHE A 158 -7.53 6.59 13.16
CA PHE A 158 -6.97 7.41 12.09
C PHE A 158 -6.22 8.66 12.60
N PHE A 159 -6.58 9.16 13.78
CA PHE A 159 -5.96 10.34 14.38
C PHE A 159 -4.89 10.00 15.41
N ASN A 160 -4.77 8.72 15.78
CA ASN A 160 -3.68 8.27 16.63
C ASN A 160 -2.38 8.24 15.83
N SER A 161 -1.36 8.93 16.33
CA SER A 161 -0.01 8.91 15.77
C SER A 161 0.49 7.48 15.52
N GLU A 162 0.22 6.52 16.41
CA GLU A 162 0.70 5.14 16.32
C GLU A 162 0.14 4.37 15.12
N SER A 163 -1.04 4.74 14.63
CA SER A 163 -1.70 4.14 13.45
C SER A 163 -1.74 5.05 12.24
N ASP A 164 -1.07 6.21 12.31
CA ASP A 164 -1.04 7.20 11.23
C ASP A 164 -0.50 6.64 9.90
N TYR A 165 0.32 5.59 9.97
CA TYR A 165 0.83 4.89 8.79
C TYR A 165 -0.23 4.10 8.01
N LYS A 166 -1.42 3.87 8.58
CA LYS A 166 -2.56 3.20 7.94
C LYS A 166 -3.38 4.15 7.07
N ASN A 167 -3.21 5.46 7.27
CA ASN A 167 -3.85 6.49 6.47
C ASN A 167 -3.28 6.46 5.06
N ALA A 168 -4.13 6.52 4.03
CA ALA A 168 -3.62 6.80 2.70
C ALA A 168 -2.94 8.18 2.71
N ALA A 169 -1.73 8.29 2.18
CA ALA A 169 -0.99 9.56 2.16
C ALA A 169 -1.74 10.69 1.41
N TYR A 170 -2.67 10.30 0.54
CA TYR A 170 -3.53 11.19 -0.24
C TYR A 170 -4.96 11.29 0.30
N ALA A 171 -5.23 10.73 1.48
CA ALA A 171 -6.53 10.83 2.12
C ALA A 171 -6.83 12.29 2.45
N ILE A 172 -7.74 12.89 1.68
CA ILE A 172 -8.28 14.26 1.89
C ILE A 172 -9.13 14.33 3.19
N THR A 173 -9.26 13.21 3.91
CA THR A 173 -10.37 12.92 4.82
C THR A 173 -10.23 13.55 6.20
N GLY A 174 -9.09 14.18 6.52
CA GLY A 174 -8.93 14.94 7.76
C GLY A 174 -9.73 16.25 7.83
N LEU A 175 -10.45 16.64 6.76
CA LEU A 175 -11.21 17.88 6.70
C LEU A 175 -12.72 17.69 6.52
N LEU A 176 -13.21 16.45 6.59
CA LEU A 176 -14.63 16.19 6.36
C LEU A 176 -15.45 16.51 7.62
N PRO A 177 -16.56 17.27 7.51
CA PRO A 177 -17.37 17.62 8.68
C PRO A 177 -17.92 16.36 9.35
N THR A 178 -17.75 16.26 10.66
CA THR A 178 -18.32 15.22 11.50
C THR A 178 -19.49 15.76 12.32
N VAL A 179 -20.28 14.87 12.88
CA VAL A 179 -21.37 15.18 13.82
C VAL A 179 -21.26 14.23 15.02
N GLN A 180 -21.52 14.73 16.22
CA GLN A 180 -21.58 13.87 17.41
C GLN A 180 -22.97 13.21 17.49
N SER A 181 -22.99 11.90 17.75
CA SER A 181 -24.23 11.17 18.05
C SER A 181 -24.71 11.46 19.48
N GLU A 182 -25.95 11.08 19.79
CA GLU A 182 -26.48 11.11 21.17
C GLU A 182 -25.67 10.24 22.14
N SER A 183 -25.01 9.19 21.63
CA SER A 183 -24.13 8.32 22.41
C SER A 183 -22.70 8.87 22.56
N GLY A 184 -22.42 10.08 22.05
CA GLY A 184 -21.10 10.70 22.06
C GLY A 184 -20.13 10.19 20.99
N ALA A 185 -20.54 9.27 20.13
CA ALA A 185 -19.69 8.76 19.05
C ALA A 185 -19.58 9.78 17.92
N GLU A 186 -18.38 9.94 17.35
CA GLU A 186 -18.17 10.79 16.20
C GLU A 186 -18.64 10.09 14.92
N LEU A 187 -19.53 10.74 14.17
CA LEU A 187 -20.12 10.21 12.95
C LEU A 187 -19.75 11.07 11.74
N LYS A 188 -19.57 10.41 10.61
CA LYS A 188 -19.55 11.04 9.30
C LYS A 188 -20.89 11.77 9.07
N ASN A 189 -20.81 13.03 8.59
CA ASN A 189 -22.02 13.80 8.28
C ASN A 189 -22.94 13.11 7.26
N GLU A 190 -24.19 13.54 7.17
CA GLU A 190 -25.20 12.88 6.32
C GLU A 190 -24.94 12.98 4.81
N ARG A 191 -24.05 13.87 4.38
CA ARG A 191 -23.68 14.08 2.97
C ARG A 191 -22.55 13.14 2.52
N HIS A 192 -21.85 12.50 3.45
CA HIS A 192 -20.91 11.43 3.12
C HIS A 192 -21.60 10.33 2.35
N ARG A 193 -20.82 9.69 1.47
CA ARG A 193 -21.32 8.69 0.55
C ARG A 193 -20.67 7.34 0.78
N PHE A 194 -21.45 6.31 0.58
CA PHE A 194 -21.01 4.93 0.48
C PHE A 194 -21.47 4.34 -0.85
N LEU A 195 -20.88 3.22 -1.24
CA LEU A 195 -21.11 2.49 -2.47
C LEU A 195 -21.75 1.14 -2.15
N LEU A 196 -22.83 0.83 -2.87
CA LEU A 196 -23.43 -0.49 -2.89
C LEU A 196 -23.22 -1.11 -4.26
N GLU A 197 -22.63 -2.30 -4.28
CA GLU A 197 -22.35 -3.08 -5.50
C GLU A 197 -23.02 -4.45 -5.40
N LYS A 198 -23.42 -5.01 -6.55
CA LYS A 198 -23.76 -6.42 -6.65
C LYS A 198 -22.52 -7.25 -6.30
N HIS A 199 -22.70 -8.27 -5.47
CA HIS A 199 -21.61 -9.21 -5.20
C HIS A 199 -21.47 -10.18 -6.39
N GLU A 200 -20.35 -10.08 -7.09
CA GLU A 200 -20.01 -10.96 -8.21
C GLU A 200 -19.48 -12.31 -7.71
N THR A 201 -19.96 -13.40 -8.31
CA THR A 201 -19.57 -14.76 -7.96
C THR A 201 -18.54 -15.31 -8.94
N GLY A 202 -17.54 -16.02 -8.42
CA GLY A 202 -16.47 -16.62 -9.21
C GLY A 202 -15.17 -16.69 -8.43
N TYR A 203 -14.07 -16.83 -9.15
CA TYR A 203 -12.72 -16.83 -8.59
C TYR A 203 -12.19 -15.41 -8.55
N LEU A 204 -11.81 -14.95 -7.36
CA LEU A 204 -11.12 -13.68 -7.18
C LEU A 204 -9.65 -13.86 -7.59
N VAL A 205 -9.24 -13.14 -8.63
CA VAL A 205 -7.85 -13.09 -9.12
C VAL A 205 -7.31 -11.68 -8.94
N ARG A 206 -6.15 -11.58 -8.32
CA ARG A 206 -5.39 -10.35 -8.13
C ARG A 206 -4.26 -10.27 -9.14
N LEU A 207 -4.22 -9.18 -9.89
CA LEU A 207 -3.18 -8.85 -10.85
C LEU A 207 -2.33 -7.69 -10.33
N ILE A 208 -1.02 -7.86 -10.32
CA ILE A 208 -0.07 -6.80 -10.01
C ILE A 208 0.46 -6.25 -11.34
N VAL A 209 0.25 -4.97 -11.60
CA VAL A 209 0.58 -4.30 -12.86
C VAL A 209 1.59 -3.19 -12.62
N ILE A 210 2.65 -3.17 -13.41
CA ILE A 210 3.69 -2.13 -13.40
C ILE A 210 3.90 -1.65 -14.84
N HIS A 211 3.68 -0.36 -15.10
CA HIS A 211 3.80 0.29 -16.41
C HIS A 211 3.13 -0.50 -17.55
N GLY A 212 1.87 -0.88 -17.33
CA GLY A 212 1.02 -1.56 -18.31
C GLY A 212 1.24 -3.07 -18.41
N ARG A 213 2.22 -3.61 -17.68
CA ARG A 213 2.54 -5.05 -17.72
C ARG A 213 2.11 -5.76 -16.45
N VAL A 214 1.42 -6.89 -16.60
CA VAL A 214 1.10 -7.78 -15.49
C VAL A 214 2.37 -8.52 -15.04
N MET A 215 2.77 -8.21 -13.84
CA MET A 215 3.97 -8.70 -13.19
C MET A 215 3.72 -10.00 -12.43
N TYR A 216 2.51 -10.14 -11.88
CA TYR A 216 2.13 -11.28 -11.06
C TYR A 216 0.61 -11.46 -11.09
N ALA A 217 0.17 -12.70 -10.99
CA ALA A 217 -1.24 -13.05 -10.89
C ALA A 217 -1.41 -14.11 -9.80
N MET A 218 -2.41 -13.95 -8.94
CA MET A 218 -2.69 -14.90 -7.86
C MET A 218 -4.17 -14.95 -7.54
N HIS A 219 -4.69 -16.12 -7.20
CA HIS A 219 -6.09 -16.31 -6.86
C HIS A 219 -6.27 -16.46 -5.35
N ARG A 220 -7.36 -15.93 -4.82
CA ARG A 220 -7.79 -16.18 -3.45
C ARG A 220 -8.79 -17.34 -3.43
N PRO A 221 -8.53 -18.45 -2.73
CA PRO A 221 -9.50 -19.54 -2.63
C PRO A 221 -10.78 -19.12 -1.90
N SER A 222 -11.91 -19.59 -2.39
CA SER A 222 -13.22 -19.35 -1.77
C SER A 222 -13.23 -19.87 -0.33
N GLY A 223 -13.69 -19.04 0.61
CA GLY A 223 -13.73 -19.39 2.03
C GLY A 223 -12.38 -19.37 2.74
N ALA A 224 -11.28 -19.02 2.06
CA ALA A 224 -10.00 -18.85 2.72
C ALA A 224 -10.08 -17.73 3.78
N VAL A 225 -9.56 -18.04 4.97
CA VAL A 225 -9.19 -17.02 5.97
C VAL A 225 -8.26 -16.01 5.29
N GLN A 226 -8.33 -14.74 5.71
CA GLN A 226 -7.68 -13.60 5.05
C GLN A 226 -6.23 -13.89 4.60
N HIS A 227 -5.86 -13.39 3.40
CA HIS A 227 -4.52 -13.38 2.81
C HIS A 227 -3.91 -14.69 2.29
N ILE A 228 -4.67 -15.79 2.19
CA ILE A 228 -4.16 -16.98 1.47
C ILE A 228 -4.42 -16.81 -0.02
N TYR A 229 -3.35 -16.62 -0.80
CA TYR A 229 -3.40 -16.65 -2.26
C TYR A 229 -2.63 -17.84 -2.81
N THR A 230 -2.95 -18.24 -4.03
CA THR A 230 -2.18 -19.21 -4.81
C THR A 230 -1.72 -18.55 -6.11
N PRO A 231 -0.42 -18.58 -6.44
CA PRO A 231 0.06 -18.02 -7.69
C PRO A 231 -0.59 -18.70 -8.88
N LEU A 232 -0.89 -17.92 -9.91
CA LEU A 232 -1.41 -18.42 -11.17
C LEU A 232 -0.34 -18.35 -12.26
N LYS A 233 -0.47 -19.22 -13.26
CA LYS A 233 0.14 -18.94 -14.56
C LYS A 233 -0.46 -17.65 -15.10
N LYS A 234 0.33 -16.89 -15.85
CA LYS A 234 -0.10 -15.64 -16.46
C LYS A 234 -0.47 -15.87 -17.93
N PRO A 235 -1.72 -16.23 -18.24
CA PRO A 235 -2.21 -16.24 -19.62
C PRO A 235 -2.15 -14.83 -20.22
N GLU A 236 -2.05 -14.75 -21.54
CA GLU A 236 -1.89 -13.50 -22.28
C GLU A 236 -3.04 -12.51 -22.02
N TYR A 237 -4.26 -13.01 -21.81
CA TYR A 237 -5.41 -12.15 -21.55
C TYR A 237 -5.27 -11.30 -20.27
N PHE A 238 -4.52 -11.73 -19.25
CA PHE A 238 -4.29 -10.88 -18.08
C PHE A 238 -3.55 -9.60 -18.46
N GLU A 239 -2.61 -9.66 -19.41
CA GLU A 239 -1.94 -8.46 -19.93
C GLU A 239 -2.92 -7.51 -20.59
N VAL A 240 -3.89 -8.06 -21.35
CA VAL A 240 -4.95 -7.26 -21.96
C VAL A 240 -5.79 -6.55 -20.90
N VAL A 241 -6.20 -7.26 -19.83
CA VAL A 241 -6.92 -6.67 -18.69
C VAL A 241 -6.09 -5.56 -18.03
N GLY A 242 -4.83 -5.86 -17.70
CA GLY A 242 -3.93 -4.91 -17.05
C GLY A 242 -3.75 -3.62 -17.86
N GLN A 243 -3.53 -3.76 -19.17
CA GLN A 243 -3.39 -2.63 -20.08
C GLN A 243 -4.69 -1.84 -20.23
N GLN A 244 -5.84 -2.51 -20.35
CA GLN A 244 -7.15 -1.86 -20.50
C GLN A 244 -7.51 -1.04 -19.25
N VAL A 245 -7.32 -1.60 -18.05
CA VAL A 245 -7.55 -0.91 -16.78
C VAL A 245 -6.58 0.25 -16.59
N MET A 246 -5.29 0.07 -16.91
CA MET A 246 -4.31 1.16 -16.79
C MET A 246 -4.59 2.31 -17.76
N ASN A 247 -5.03 2.01 -18.99
CA ASN A 247 -5.45 3.03 -19.95
C ASN A 247 -6.66 3.83 -19.47
N ALA A 248 -7.57 3.19 -18.73
CA ALA A 248 -8.74 3.86 -18.16
C ALA A 248 -8.40 4.82 -17.00
N LEU A 249 -7.26 4.62 -16.36
CA LEU A 249 -6.82 5.32 -15.15
C LEU A 249 -5.55 6.13 -15.41
N ALA A 250 -5.71 7.20 -16.21
CA ALA A 250 -4.61 8.06 -16.62
C ALA A 250 -3.79 8.60 -15.43
N GLY A 251 -2.46 8.61 -15.59
CA GLY A 251 -1.55 9.14 -14.58
C GLY A 251 -1.24 8.18 -13.44
N ILE A 252 -1.56 6.88 -13.56
CA ILE A 252 -1.12 5.82 -12.65
C ILE A 252 -0.15 4.88 -13.34
N ASN A 253 0.95 4.54 -12.68
CA ASN A 253 1.98 3.63 -13.21
C ASN A 253 2.03 2.25 -12.54
N THR A 254 1.36 2.10 -11.39
CA THR A 254 1.26 0.82 -10.67
C THR A 254 -0.17 0.57 -10.27
N LEU A 255 -0.65 -0.66 -10.49
CA LEU A 255 -1.99 -1.06 -10.09
C LEU A 255 -1.98 -2.46 -9.48
N CYS A 256 -2.75 -2.64 -8.42
CA CYS A 256 -3.26 -3.94 -8.01
C CYS A 256 -4.73 -4.02 -8.44
N ILE A 257 -5.04 -4.94 -9.34
CA ILE A 257 -6.37 -5.10 -9.94
C ILE A 257 -6.95 -6.40 -9.42
N ASP A 258 -8.10 -6.34 -8.76
CA ASP A 258 -8.86 -7.53 -8.41
C ASP A 258 -9.99 -7.72 -9.43
N ILE A 259 -10.00 -8.90 -10.04
CA ILE A 259 -11.03 -9.34 -10.98
C ILE A 259 -11.73 -10.59 -10.47
N VAL A 260 -12.99 -10.74 -10.87
CA VAL A 260 -13.74 -12.00 -10.72
C VAL A 260 -13.82 -12.67 -12.09
N VAL A 261 -13.35 -13.91 -12.16
CA VAL A 261 -13.46 -14.76 -13.36
C VAL A 261 -14.28 -16.00 -13.06
N LYS A 262 -14.98 -16.54 -14.05
CA LYS A 262 -15.80 -17.76 -13.87
C LYS A 262 -14.97 -19.03 -13.72
N ASP A 263 -13.82 -19.06 -14.38
CA ASP A 263 -12.92 -20.22 -14.45
C ASP A 263 -11.48 -19.71 -14.60
N ILE A 264 -10.58 -20.12 -13.70
CA ILE A 264 -9.18 -19.67 -13.70
C ILE A 264 -8.30 -20.40 -14.72
N ASP A 265 -8.74 -21.59 -15.17
CA ASP A 265 -7.97 -22.47 -16.03
C ASP A 265 -8.30 -22.31 -17.52
N LYS A 266 -9.40 -21.60 -17.84
CA LYS A 266 -9.79 -21.31 -19.22
C LYS A 266 -9.25 -19.97 -19.69
N GLU A 267 -8.94 -19.89 -20.99
CA GLU A 267 -8.75 -18.60 -21.64
C GLU A 267 -10.04 -17.78 -21.50
N VAL A 268 -9.91 -16.65 -20.83
CA VAL A 268 -10.99 -15.68 -20.62
C VAL A 268 -11.10 -14.89 -21.92
N SER A 269 -12.24 -15.00 -22.62
CA SER A 269 -12.55 -14.06 -23.69
C SER A 269 -12.77 -12.67 -23.07
N GLY A 270 -12.62 -11.58 -23.83
CA GLY A 270 -12.67 -10.21 -23.30
C GLY A 270 -13.94 -9.78 -22.53
N LYS A 271 -14.92 -10.67 -22.33
CA LYS A 271 -16.14 -10.49 -21.52
C LYS A 271 -16.29 -11.46 -20.35
N ASP A 272 -15.27 -12.27 -20.05
CA ASP A 272 -15.34 -13.32 -19.02
C ASP A 272 -14.77 -12.89 -17.65
N TYR A 273 -14.51 -11.59 -17.46
CA TYR A 273 -14.01 -11.02 -16.21
C TYR A 273 -14.80 -9.76 -15.80
N ILE A 274 -14.83 -9.50 -14.50
CA ILE A 274 -15.39 -8.27 -13.92
C ILE A 274 -14.35 -7.66 -12.98
N VAL A 275 -14.00 -6.39 -13.16
CA VAL A 275 -13.08 -5.68 -12.26
C VAL A 275 -13.83 -5.23 -11.02
N VAL A 276 -13.49 -5.83 -9.87
CA VAL A 276 -14.19 -5.58 -8.59
C VAL A 276 -13.46 -4.60 -7.68
N GLU A 277 -12.15 -4.45 -7.85
CA GLU A 277 -11.33 -3.50 -7.09
C GLU A 277 -10.09 -3.09 -7.88
N VAL A 278 -9.63 -1.86 -7.68
CA VAL A 278 -8.33 -1.39 -8.21
C VAL A 278 -7.67 -0.49 -7.18
N ASN A 279 -6.42 -0.76 -6.85
CA ASN A 279 -5.61 0.02 -5.90
C ASN A 279 -4.29 0.47 -6.55
N GLU A 280 -3.76 1.62 -6.17
CA GLU A 280 -2.45 2.12 -6.62
C GLU A 280 -1.28 1.35 -5.98
N ARG A 281 -1.53 0.79 -4.80
CA ARG A 281 -0.59 -0.04 -4.05
C ARG A 281 -0.58 -1.45 -4.59
N LEU A 282 0.58 -2.11 -4.52
CA LEU A 282 0.77 -3.45 -5.08
C LEU A 282 0.38 -4.56 -4.11
N HIS A 283 0.21 -4.24 -2.81
CA HIS A 283 -0.14 -5.20 -1.76
C HIS A 283 0.81 -6.40 -1.73
N LEU A 284 2.12 -6.12 -1.77
CA LEU A 284 3.18 -7.13 -1.83
C LEU A 284 3.24 -7.98 -0.56
N HIS A 285 2.54 -7.61 0.51
CA HIS A 285 2.34 -8.48 1.67
C HIS A 285 1.66 -9.81 1.32
N ASP A 286 0.72 -9.80 0.36
CA ASP A 286 0.08 -11.02 -0.12
C ASP A 286 1.06 -11.90 -0.91
N VAL A 287 2.02 -11.30 -1.62
CA VAL A 287 3.02 -12.03 -2.41
C VAL A 287 4.14 -12.56 -1.51
N ILE A 288 4.67 -11.72 -0.61
CA ILE A 288 5.88 -12.01 0.15
C ILE A 288 5.67 -13.14 1.15
N THR A 289 4.46 -13.30 1.68
CA THR A 289 4.10 -14.38 2.61
C THR A 289 4.19 -15.76 1.93
N ILE A 290 3.84 -15.82 0.65
CA ILE A 290 3.83 -17.04 -0.16
C ILE A 290 5.17 -17.23 -0.88
N HIS A 291 5.55 -16.27 -1.72
CA HIS A 291 6.73 -16.26 -2.57
C HIS A 291 7.57 -14.98 -2.38
N PRO A 292 8.42 -14.92 -1.34
CA PRO A 292 9.24 -13.73 -1.09
C PRO A 292 10.12 -13.33 -2.26
N TRP A 293 10.66 -14.32 -2.98
CA TRP A 293 11.49 -14.06 -4.15
C TRP A 293 10.73 -13.31 -5.25
N ASP A 294 9.46 -13.65 -5.48
CA ASP A 294 8.66 -13.00 -6.51
C ASP A 294 8.30 -11.57 -6.09
N ALA A 295 7.97 -11.34 -4.81
CA ALA A 295 7.80 -9.99 -4.26
C ALA A 295 9.06 -9.12 -4.48
N LYS A 296 10.26 -9.70 -4.24
CA LYS A 296 11.54 -9.03 -4.55
C LYS A 296 11.69 -8.73 -6.04
N GLN A 297 11.35 -9.66 -6.92
CA GLN A 297 11.46 -9.46 -8.37
C GLN A 297 10.51 -8.37 -8.87
N ILE A 298 9.26 -8.37 -8.41
CA ILE A 298 8.26 -7.33 -8.71
C ILE A 298 8.81 -5.96 -8.29
N THR A 299 9.28 -5.87 -7.05
CA THR A 299 9.83 -4.61 -6.51
C THR A 299 11.07 -4.16 -7.26
N ASN A 300 11.97 -5.09 -7.60
CA ASN A 300 13.15 -4.78 -8.39
C ASN A 300 12.80 -4.23 -9.77
N ARG A 301 11.74 -4.72 -10.41
CA ARG A 301 11.27 -4.16 -11.70
C ARG A 301 10.69 -2.76 -11.51
N LEU A 302 9.89 -2.54 -10.47
CA LEU A 302 9.37 -1.22 -10.13
C LEU A 302 10.51 -0.22 -9.94
N VAL A 303 11.42 -0.51 -9.02
CA VAL A 303 12.53 0.38 -8.67
C VAL A 303 13.43 0.66 -9.88
N VAL A 304 13.79 -0.34 -10.69
CA VAL A 304 14.60 -0.12 -11.89
C VAL A 304 13.90 0.77 -12.89
N SER A 305 12.60 0.55 -13.12
CA SER A 305 11.83 1.36 -14.07
C SER A 305 11.79 2.82 -13.63
N GLU A 306 11.54 3.06 -12.35
CA GLU A 306 11.49 4.41 -11.78
C GLU A 306 12.86 5.10 -11.78
N LEU A 307 13.93 4.39 -11.42
CA LEU A 307 15.30 4.94 -11.49
C LEU A 307 15.68 5.31 -12.93
N ASN A 308 15.33 4.47 -13.91
CA ASN A 308 15.57 4.75 -15.32
C ASN A 308 14.74 5.95 -15.80
N ALA A 309 13.45 6.02 -15.44
CA ALA A 309 12.57 7.13 -15.78
C ALA A 309 13.04 8.46 -15.16
N GLY A 310 13.53 8.42 -13.91
CA GLY A 310 14.13 9.56 -13.21
C GLY A 310 15.56 9.89 -13.66
N GLY A 311 16.15 9.09 -14.54
CA GLY A 311 17.53 9.25 -15.01
C GLY A 311 18.57 9.16 -13.90
N ILE A 312 18.31 8.35 -12.87
CA ILE A 312 19.17 8.10 -11.72
C ILE A 312 20.21 7.05 -12.09
N ASN A 313 21.49 7.41 -11.96
CA ASN A 313 22.57 6.45 -12.06
C ASN A 313 22.63 5.63 -10.78
N TYR A 314 22.72 4.30 -10.91
CA TYR A 314 22.75 3.38 -9.78
C TYR A 314 23.75 2.25 -10.00
N LYS A 315 24.17 1.60 -8.91
CA LYS A 315 25.11 0.46 -8.93
C LYS A 315 24.55 -0.65 -8.07
N ASN A 316 24.59 -1.90 -8.55
CA ASN A 316 24.21 -3.02 -7.69
C ASN A 316 25.24 -3.17 -6.56
N VAL A 317 24.78 -3.11 -5.31
CA VAL A 317 25.62 -3.24 -4.12
C VAL A 317 25.41 -4.61 -3.44
N LYS A 318 26.21 -4.86 -2.41
CA LYS A 318 26.22 -6.13 -1.67
C LYS A 318 24.95 -6.29 -0.82
N SER A 319 24.70 -7.52 -0.39
CA SER A 319 23.56 -7.88 0.47
C SER A 319 23.70 -7.43 1.93
N SER A 320 24.90 -7.01 2.33
CA SER A 320 25.21 -6.38 3.62
C SER A 320 25.75 -4.97 3.34
N LEU A 321 25.22 -3.99 4.06
CA LEU A 321 25.46 -2.57 3.84
C LEU A 321 25.92 -1.89 5.13
N GLU A 322 26.66 -0.81 4.94
CA GLU A 322 26.99 0.17 5.96
C GLU A 322 26.38 1.51 5.51
N LEU A 323 25.49 2.06 6.32
CA LEU A 323 24.72 3.26 6.01
C LEU A 323 25.05 4.35 7.03
N ASN A 324 25.38 5.55 6.54
CA ASN A 324 25.44 6.76 7.35
C ASN A 324 24.06 7.40 7.36
N CYS A 325 23.51 7.60 8.56
CA CYS A 325 22.18 8.16 8.77
C CYS A 325 22.23 9.46 9.58
N LEU A 326 21.36 10.40 9.23
CA LEU A 326 21.15 11.63 9.98
C LEU A 326 19.64 11.86 10.16
N ALA A 327 19.13 11.58 11.36
CA ALA A 327 17.76 11.92 11.75
C ALA A 327 17.69 13.40 12.13
N LYS A 328 16.65 14.11 11.65
CA LYS A 328 16.50 15.56 11.79
C LYS A 328 15.12 15.95 12.30
N GLY A 329 15.04 17.14 12.90
CA GLY A 329 13.78 17.71 13.39
C GLY A 329 13.16 16.90 14.53
N LEU A 330 14.00 16.26 15.35
CA LEU A 330 13.56 15.54 16.53
C LEU A 330 13.22 16.52 17.65
N VAL A 331 12.06 16.31 18.28
CA VAL A 331 11.68 17.06 19.49
C VAL A 331 12.52 16.67 20.72
N ASP A 332 12.93 15.41 20.80
CA ASP A 332 13.84 14.90 21.83
C ASP A 332 14.81 13.86 21.22
N PRO A 333 16.02 14.29 20.84
CA PRO A 333 17.05 13.41 20.30
C PRO A 333 17.47 12.24 21.19
N ASN A 334 17.44 12.41 22.52
CA ASN A 334 17.86 11.36 23.45
C ASN A 334 16.79 10.29 23.60
N GLU A 335 15.53 10.70 23.69
CA GLU A 335 14.38 9.79 23.74
C GLU A 335 14.28 8.97 22.44
N PHE A 336 14.47 9.60 21.28
CA PHE A 336 14.55 8.91 19.99
C PHE A 336 15.62 7.79 20.00
N LYS A 337 16.82 8.12 20.49
CA LYS A 337 17.92 7.16 20.63
C LYS A 337 17.55 6.01 21.57
N ALA A 338 16.92 6.31 22.71
CA ALA A 338 16.49 5.30 23.68
C ALA A 338 15.44 4.34 23.07
N GLN A 339 14.40 4.88 22.43
CA GLN A 339 13.34 4.11 21.76
C GLN A 339 13.91 3.24 20.64
N MET A 340 14.85 3.76 19.84
CA MET A 340 15.49 2.98 18.77
C MET A 340 16.35 1.83 19.34
N ILE A 341 17.07 2.06 20.44
CA ILE A 341 17.82 0.99 21.13
C ILE A 341 16.88 -0.09 21.67
N GLU A 342 15.77 0.31 22.30
CA GLU A 342 14.76 -0.61 22.82
C GLU A 342 14.12 -1.42 21.69
N PHE A 343 13.73 -0.76 20.60
CA PHE A 343 13.15 -1.40 19.43
C PHE A 343 14.08 -2.45 18.82
N ILE A 344 15.38 -2.14 18.69
CA ILE A 344 16.36 -3.08 18.14
C ILE A 344 16.62 -4.25 19.10
N LYS A 345 16.67 -3.99 20.42
CA LYS A 345 16.84 -5.06 21.42
C LYS A 345 15.63 -5.98 21.53
N GLY A 346 14.42 -5.44 21.42
CA GLY A 346 13.17 -6.19 21.46
C GLY A 346 12.81 -6.85 20.12
N GLY A 347 13.41 -6.38 19.02
CA GLY A 347 13.19 -6.87 17.67
C GLY A 347 14.07 -8.06 17.30
N ASP A 348 13.62 -8.86 16.33
CA ASP A 348 14.44 -9.89 15.68
C ASP A 348 15.30 -9.29 14.55
N ILE A 349 15.84 -8.08 14.75
CA ILE A 349 16.56 -7.30 13.73
C ILE A 349 18.05 -7.48 13.93
N GLU A 350 18.75 -7.97 12.91
CA GLU A 350 20.20 -8.21 12.95
C GLU A 350 21.02 -6.98 12.52
N ALA A 351 20.55 -5.77 12.85
CA ALA A 351 21.21 -4.51 12.54
C ALA A 351 22.05 -4.03 13.74
N VAL A 352 23.29 -3.62 13.45
CA VAL A 352 24.18 -2.95 14.40
C VAL A 352 24.06 -1.45 14.21
N VAL A 353 23.89 -0.72 15.30
CA VAL A 353 23.83 0.75 15.30
C VAL A 353 25.02 1.31 16.06
N GLN A 354 25.78 2.17 15.39
CA GLN A 354 26.82 2.97 16.03
C GLN A 354 26.36 4.42 16.08
N TRP A 355 26.17 4.93 17.29
CA TRP A 355 25.67 6.28 17.51
C TRP A 355 26.78 7.31 17.30
N GLY A 356 26.47 8.35 16.54
CA GLY A 356 27.32 9.52 16.34
C GLY A 356 26.94 10.68 17.27
N GLU A 357 27.21 11.90 16.79
CA GLU A 357 26.91 13.14 17.52
C GLU A 357 25.40 13.39 17.63
N ILE A 358 24.99 13.96 18.76
CA ILE A 358 23.63 14.42 19.03
C ILE A 358 23.67 15.95 19.14
N GLU A 359 23.01 16.64 18.22
CA GLU A 359 22.90 18.09 18.24
C GLU A 359 21.51 18.51 18.74
N MET A 360 21.41 18.70 20.05
CA MET A 360 20.14 18.99 20.74
C MET A 360 19.42 20.24 20.20
N VAL A 361 20.18 21.27 19.84
CA VAL A 361 19.61 22.55 19.37
C VAL A 361 18.91 22.42 18.02
N LYS A 362 19.45 21.57 17.12
CA LYS A 362 18.85 21.33 15.81
C LYS A 362 17.88 20.15 15.79
N GLY A 363 17.82 19.39 16.88
CA GLY A 363 17.07 18.14 16.93
C GLY A 363 17.64 17.09 15.98
N GLU A 364 18.98 16.96 15.95
CA GLU A 364 19.67 16.04 15.04
C GLU A 364 20.38 14.91 15.77
N VAL A 365 20.34 13.71 15.20
CA VAL A 365 21.09 12.53 15.67
C VAL A 365 21.76 11.85 14.47
N GLY A 366 23.10 11.83 14.48
CA GLY A 366 23.89 11.01 13.57
C GLY A 366 24.01 9.57 14.07
N PHE A 367 23.92 8.60 13.17
CA PHE A 367 24.19 7.19 13.48
C PHE A 367 24.56 6.40 12.23
N GLU A 368 25.31 5.34 12.42
CA GLU A 368 25.66 4.39 11.37
C GLU A 368 24.88 3.09 11.57
N LEU A 369 24.34 2.53 10.49
CA LEU A 369 23.69 1.24 10.49
C LEU A 369 24.50 0.23 9.70
N LYS A 370 24.71 -0.96 10.25
CA LYS A 370 25.34 -2.09 9.56
C LYS A 370 24.47 -3.33 9.67
N GLY A 371 24.18 -3.98 8.55
CA GLY A 371 23.35 -5.18 8.57
C GLY A 371 22.92 -5.67 7.18
N GLY A 372 22.07 -6.69 7.19
CA GLY A 372 21.41 -7.16 5.97
C GLY A 372 20.43 -6.12 5.43
N VAL A 373 20.35 -5.99 4.11
CA VAL A 373 19.48 -4.98 3.47
C VAL A 373 18.00 -5.07 3.87
N CYS A 374 17.48 -6.28 4.14
CA CYS A 374 16.10 -6.47 4.61
C CYS A 374 15.90 -5.89 6.03
N ASP A 375 16.85 -6.13 6.94
CA ASP A 375 16.78 -5.65 8.33
C ASP A 375 16.91 -4.13 8.39
N LEU A 376 17.83 -3.57 7.60
CA LEU A 376 18.02 -2.14 7.47
C LEU A 376 16.78 -1.46 6.87
N SER A 377 16.21 -2.05 5.83
CA SER A 377 14.98 -1.55 5.21
C SER A 377 13.79 -1.57 6.17
N TYR A 378 13.61 -2.68 6.89
CA TYR A 378 12.59 -2.83 7.92
C TYR A 378 12.74 -1.73 8.98
N LEU A 379 13.95 -1.57 9.54
CA LEU A 379 14.22 -0.58 10.58
C LEU A 379 13.92 0.84 10.11
N LEU A 380 14.42 1.25 8.94
CA LEU A 380 14.19 2.60 8.40
C LEU A 380 12.70 2.88 8.15
N ASN A 381 11.93 1.88 7.70
CA ASN A 381 10.49 2.03 7.49
C ASN A 381 9.71 2.11 8.79
N VAL A 382 10.08 1.34 9.81
CA VAL A 382 9.46 1.43 11.14
C VAL A 382 9.72 2.81 11.77
N VAL A 383 10.97 3.26 11.74
CA VAL A 383 11.36 4.56 12.32
C VAL A 383 10.67 5.71 11.59
N SER A 384 10.66 5.71 10.24
CA SER A 384 10.00 6.77 9.45
C SER A 384 8.47 6.74 9.51
N ALA A 385 7.86 5.57 9.70
CA ALA A 385 6.43 5.44 9.96
C ALA A 385 6.05 5.74 11.42
N GLY A 386 7.03 5.75 12.33
CA GLY A 386 6.82 5.94 13.76
C GLY A 386 6.09 4.79 14.45
N LEU A 387 6.18 3.59 13.89
CA LEU A 387 5.54 2.39 14.45
C LEU A 387 6.20 2.07 15.81
N ASN A 388 5.42 2.17 16.89
CA ASN A 388 5.90 2.03 18.28
C ASN A 388 7.02 3.02 18.66
N MET A 389 7.11 4.16 17.97
CA MET A 389 8.08 5.22 18.26
C MET A 389 7.35 6.58 18.30
N PRO A 390 6.95 7.05 19.50
CA PRO A 390 6.31 8.35 19.66
C PRO A 390 7.19 9.52 19.21
N VAL A 391 8.50 9.45 19.45
CA VAL A 391 9.43 10.49 19.00
C VAL A 391 9.90 10.18 17.59
N ARG A 392 9.49 11.01 16.64
CA ARG A 392 9.70 10.78 15.21
C ARG A 392 10.55 11.88 14.60
N PRO A 393 11.53 11.52 13.75
CA PRO A 393 12.24 12.52 12.98
C PRO A 393 11.31 13.09 11.89
N MET A 394 11.48 14.37 11.59
CA MET A 394 10.87 14.98 10.39
C MET A 394 11.49 14.45 9.10
N SER A 395 12.75 14.00 9.16
CA SER A 395 13.40 13.32 8.04
C SER A 395 14.59 12.50 8.50
N ILE A 396 14.94 11.46 7.73
CA ILE A 396 16.19 10.70 7.91
C ILE A 396 16.93 10.69 6.57
N ASP A 397 18.09 11.34 6.52
CA ASP A 397 18.98 11.25 5.37
C ASP A 397 19.84 9.98 5.51
N VAL A 398 19.96 9.19 4.44
CA VAL A 398 20.65 7.90 4.41
C VAL A 398 21.57 7.87 3.21
N SER A 399 22.85 7.61 3.42
CA SER A 399 23.86 7.44 2.36
C SER A 399 24.74 6.23 2.65
N GLN A 400 25.19 5.54 1.62
CA GLN A 400 26.09 4.39 1.79
C GLN A 400 27.52 4.88 2.00
N SER A 401 28.25 4.22 2.92
CA SER A 401 29.66 4.50 3.21
C SER A 401 30.60 4.10 2.08
#